data_AF-A0A2Z2MZG4-F1
#
_entry.id   AF-A0A2Z2MZG4-F1
#
_cell.length_a   1.000
_cell.length_b   1.000
_cell.length_c   1.000
_cell.angle_alpha   90.00
_cell.angle_beta   90.00
_cell.angle_gamma   90.00
#
_symmetry.space_group_name_H-M   'P 1'
#
loop_
_entity.id
_entity.type
_entity.pdbx_description
1 polymer ?
#
loop_
_entity_poly.entity_id
_entity_poly.type
_entity_poly.pdbx_seq_one_letter_code
_entity_poly.pdbx_strand_id
1 'polypeptide(L)'
;MAEPLVKHAYETEKKAASSYTDGLKRIQGGGLKYTKVEEIVGRIAVDTIIHKHLMKAIMDAQKEIEKLSSGGPIEEIKDVELSPEQKALVKRFAEMHLEIEKDMIETYGKMAEKMTHPLFKGLAEALVKNEQEHHRLLAELIAKYKE
;
A
#
# COMPACT_ATOMS: atom_id res chain seq x y z
N MET A 1 9.36 -7.59 14.12
CA MET A 1 8.31 -7.22 13.16
C MET A 1 7.55 -6.01 13.70
N ALA A 2 7.08 -5.10 12.83
CA ALA A 2 6.35 -3.91 13.26
C ALA A 2 4.88 -4.20 13.66
N GLU A 3 4.41 -5.43 13.50
CA GLU A 3 3.02 -5.85 13.72
C GLU A 3 2.41 -5.37 15.07
N PRO A 4 3.09 -5.48 16.24
CA PRO A 4 2.51 -4.98 17.49
C PRO A 4 2.28 -3.46 17.48
N LEU A 5 3.14 -2.71 16.79
CA LEU A 5 3.02 -1.25 16.65
C LEU A 5 1.88 -0.88 15.71
N VAL A 6 1.74 -1.57 14.57
CA VAL A 6 0.64 -1.35 13.62
C VAL A 6 -0.71 -1.66 14.29
N LYS A 7 -0.79 -2.76 15.05
CA LYS A 7 -1.99 -3.10 15.82
C LYS A 7 -2.35 -2.05 16.85
N HIS A 8 -1.35 -1.55 17.58
CA HIS A 8 -1.56 -0.47 18.54
C HIS A 8 -2.05 0.83 17.87
N ALA A 9 -1.44 1.20 16.74
CA ALA A 9 -1.85 2.36 15.95
C ALA A 9 -3.30 2.19 15.45
N TYR A 10 -3.66 1.03 14.90
CA TYR A 10 -5.02 0.74 14.46
C TYR A 10 -6.06 0.92 15.58
N GLU A 11 -5.83 0.31 16.75
CA GLU A 11 -6.77 0.42 17.87
C GLU A 11 -6.88 1.86 18.40
N THR A 12 -5.80 2.62 18.33
CA THR A 12 -5.78 4.04 18.72
C THR A 12 -6.58 4.89 17.74
N GLU A 13 -6.28 4.78 16.44
CA GLU A 13 -6.97 5.51 15.36
C GLU A 13 -8.45 5.12 15.28
N LYS A 14 -8.80 3.87 15.55
CA LYS A 14 -10.19 3.40 15.63
C LYS A 14 -10.97 4.11 16.73
N LYS A 15 -10.41 4.22 17.94
CA LYS A 15 -11.04 4.94 19.06
C LYS A 15 -11.12 6.44 18.77
N ALA A 16 -10.05 7.02 18.24
CA ALA A 16 -9.99 8.43 17.88
C ALA A 16 -11.01 8.79 16.79
N ALA A 17 -11.18 7.96 15.76
CA ALA A 17 -12.15 8.20 14.69
C ALA A 17 -13.58 8.26 15.24
N SER A 18 -13.95 7.33 16.12
CA SER A 18 -15.25 7.39 16.82
C SER A 18 -15.39 8.66 17.65
N SER A 19 -14.36 9.03 18.42
CA SER A 19 -14.39 10.24 19.24
C SER A 19 -14.52 11.53 18.43
N TYR A 20 -13.76 11.68 17.34
CA TYR A 20 -13.82 12.86 16.47
C TYR A 20 -15.14 12.97 15.71
N THR A 21 -15.67 11.84 15.21
CA THR A 21 -16.96 11.85 14.50
C THR A 21 -18.13 12.21 15.43
N ASP A 22 -18.13 11.72 16.66
CA ASP A 22 -19.13 12.10 17.66
C ASP A 22 -18.94 13.54 18.15
N GLY A 23 -17.69 13.96 18.35
CA GLY A 23 -17.35 15.34 18.69
C GLY A 23 -17.80 16.34 17.62
N LEU A 24 -17.61 16.01 16.34
CA LEU A 24 -18.05 16.84 15.22
C LEU A 24 -19.56 17.04 15.21
N LYS A 25 -20.35 15.98 15.46
CA LYS A 25 -21.82 16.09 15.59
C LYS A 25 -22.22 17.03 16.73
N ARG A 26 -21.52 16.96 17.87
CA ARG A 26 -21.77 17.85 19.02
C ARG A 26 -21.42 19.30 18.70
N ILE A 27 -20.30 19.56 18.02
CA ILE A 27 -19.90 20.89 17.56
C ILE A 27 -20.98 21.48 16.64
N GLN A 28 -21.44 20.70 15.66
CA GLN A 28 -22.51 21.10 14.75
C GLN A 28 -23.83 21.40 15.50
N GLY A 29 -24.22 20.54 16.45
CA GLY A 29 -25.42 20.72 17.27
C GLY A 29 -25.32 21.86 18.29
N GLY A 30 -24.10 22.23 18.70
CA GLY A 30 -23.81 23.32 19.64
C GLY A 30 -23.74 24.70 19.01
N GLY A 31 -24.21 24.85 17.76
CA GLY A 31 -24.25 26.14 17.06
C GLY A 31 -22.91 26.55 16.40
N LEU A 32 -21.92 25.67 16.36
CA LEU A 32 -20.62 25.92 15.71
C LEU A 32 -20.59 25.41 14.25
N LYS A 33 -21.75 25.20 13.64
CA LYS A 33 -21.84 24.85 12.23
C LYS A 33 -21.36 25.99 11.34
N TYR A 34 -20.66 25.66 10.27
CA TYR A 34 -19.99 26.55 9.32
C TYR A 34 -18.92 27.45 9.97
N THR A 35 -18.38 27.04 11.11
CA THR A 35 -17.29 27.77 11.78
C THR A 35 -15.93 27.18 11.46
N LYS A 36 -14.88 27.94 11.73
CA LYS A 36 -13.50 27.45 11.63
C LYS A 36 -13.21 26.26 12.55
N VAL A 37 -13.92 26.18 13.68
CA VAL A 37 -13.79 25.05 14.62
C VAL A 37 -14.32 23.77 13.99
N GLU A 38 -15.49 23.81 13.35
CA GLU A 38 -16.02 22.66 12.60
C GLU A 38 -15.05 22.23 11.49
N GLU A 39 -14.52 23.19 10.71
CA GLU A 39 -13.59 22.91 9.62
C GLU A 39 -12.34 22.16 10.12
N ILE A 40 -11.72 22.64 11.20
CA ILE A 40 -10.51 22.04 11.76
C ILE A 40 -10.80 20.63 12.30
N VAL A 41 -11.85 20.47 13.09
CA VAL A 41 -12.21 19.16 13.68
C VAL A 41 -12.62 18.18 12.58
N GLY A 42 -13.32 18.65 11.55
CA GLY A 42 -13.69 17.86 10.38
C GLY A 42 -12.47 17.33 9.62
N ARG A 43 -11.45 18.17 9.39
CA ARG A 43 -10.20 17.73 8.75
C ARG A 43 -9.48 16.64 9.56
N ILE A 44 -9.35 16.84 10.87
CA ILE A 44 -8.73 15.84 11.75
C ILE A 44 -9.52 14.54 11.72
N ALA A 45 -10.87 14.62 11.77
CA ALA A 45 -11.72 13.43 11.69
C ALA A 45 -11.49 12.65 10.39
N VAL A 46 -11.35 13.33 9.26
CA VAL A 46 -11.04 12.71 7.95
C VAL A 46 -9.70 12.00 8.00
N ASP A 47 -8.63 12.66 8.44
CA ASP A 47 -7.29 12.06 8.54
C ASP A 47 -7.29 10.81 9.44
N THR A 48 -7.89 10.90 10.62
CA THR A 48 -8.01 9.79 11.58
C THR A 48 -8.78 8.59 10.98
N ILE A 49 -9.83 8.85 10.20
CA ILE A 49 -10.55 7.78 9.48
C ILE A 49 -9.62 7.11 8.46
N ILE A 50 -8.87 7.89 7.69
CA ILE A 50 -7.92 7.38 6.70
C ILE A 50 -6.86 6.51 7.39
N HIS A 51 -6.24 7.00 8.46
CA HIS A 51 -5.22 6.26 9.20
C HIS A 51 -5.74 4.93 9.74
N LYS A 52 -6.94 4.92 10.35
CA LYS A 52 -7.59 3.70 10.82
C LYS A 52 -7.70 2.65 9.71
N HIS A 53 -8.13 3.06 8.51
CA HIS A 53 -8.27 2.13 7.39
C HIS A 53 -6.92 1.67 6.82
N LEU A 54 -5.92 2.56 6.74
CA LEU A 54 -4.57 2.20 6.32
C LEU A 54 -3.91 1.19 7.28
N MET A 55 -4.00 1.41 8.59
CA MET A 55 -3.42 0.48 9.57
C MET A 55 -4.08 -0.90 9.49
N LYS A 56 -5.40 -0.95 9.27
CA LYS A 56 -6.09 -2.23 9.04
C LYS A 56 -5.56 -2.94 7.79
N ALA A 57 -5.41 -2.21 6.67
CA ALA A 57 -4.89 -2.77 5.44
C ALA A 57 -3.47 -3.32 5.61
N ILE A 58 -2.60 -2.60 6.33
CA ILE A 58 -1.24 -3.06 6.65
C ILE A 58 -1.28 -4.34 7.50
N MET A 59 -2.12 -4.40 8.54
CA MET A 59 -2.25 -5.59 9.38
C MET A 59 -2.74 -6.81 8.59
N ASP A 60 -3.72 -6.61 7.71
CA ASP A 60 -4.27 -7.70 6.90
C ASP A 60 -3.20 -8.21 5.91
N ALA A 61 -2.45 -7.30 5.27
CA ALA A 61 -1.32 -7.65 4.41
C ALA A 61 -0.21 -8.40 5.17
N GLN A 62 0.15 -7.97 6.38
CA GLN A 62 1.16 -8.65 7.21
C GLN A 62 0.78 -10.10 7.49
N LYS A 63 -0.48 -10.37 7.85
CA LYS A 63 -0.98 -11.74 8.08
C LYS A 63 -0.93 -12.62 6.84
N GLU A 64 -1.13 -12.04 5.65
CA GLU A 64 -1.02 -12.78 4.40
C GLU A 64 0.43 -13.08 4.05
N ILE A 65 1.32 -12.10 4.22
CA ILE A 65 2.77 -12.26 4.00
C ILE A 65 3.35 -13.33 4.92
N GLU A 66 2.95 -13.36 6.19
CA GLU A 66 3.40 -14.38 7.15
C GLU A 66 3.08 -15.81 6.68
N LYS A 67 1.93 -16.02 6.04
CA LYS A 67 1.56 -17.33 5.46
C LYS A 67 2.48 -17.73 4.32
N LEU A 68 2.96 -16.77 3.53
CA LEU A 68 3.93 -17.01 2.46
C LEU A 68 5.33 -17.27 3.02
N SER A 69 5.70 -16.58 4.10
CA SER A 69 6.98 -16.76 4.81
C SER A 69 7.07 -18.05 5.64
N SER A 70 5.99 -18.83 5.75
CA SER A 70 6.00 -20.19 6.34
C SER A 70 6.99 -21.15 5.65
N GLY A 71 7.49 -20.79 4.45
CA GLY A 71 8.53 -21.53 3.72
C GLY A 71 9.95 -21.37 4.28
N GLY A 72 10.13 -20.68 5.41
CA GLY A 72 11.43 -20.33 5.99
C GLY A 72 11.89 -18.93 5.57
N PRO A 73 13.03 -18.45 6.10
CA PRO A 73 13.68 -17.25 5.56
C PRO A 73 13.86 -17.43 4.05
N ILE A 74 13.80 -16.33 3.29
CA ILE A 74 14.41 -16.32 1.95
C ILE A 74 15.90 -16.55 2.21
N GLU A 75 16.33 -17.81 2.26
CA GLU A 75 17.73 -18.17 2.28
C GLU A 75 18.39 -17.52 1.06
N GLU A 76 19.68 -17.20 1.20
CA GLU A 76 20.50 -16.57 0.16
C GLU A 76 20.08 -17.01 -1.24
N ILE A 77 19.92 -16.03 -2.14
CA ILE A 77 19.63 -16.26 -3.56
C ILE A 77 20.73 -17.18 -4.10
N LYS A 78 20.47 -18.48 -4.12
CA LYS A 78 21.35 -19.45 -4.74
C LYS A 78 21.18 -19.26 -6.23
N ASP A 79 22.27 -18.97 -6.94
CA ASP A 79 22.28 -19.09 -8.39
C ASP A 79 22.11 -20.58 -8.71
N VAL A 80 20.87 -20.98 -8.96
CA VAL A 80 20.53 -22.33 -9.39
C VAL A 80 20.63 -22.36 -10.90
N GLU A 81 21.38 -23.33 -11.42
CA GLU A 81 21.42 -23.59 -12.86
C GLU A 81 20.06 -24.14 -13.29
N LEU A 82 19.33 -23.37 -14.10
CA LEU A 82 17.98 -23.72 -14.56
C LEU A 82 18.03 -24.54 -15.86
N SER A 83 17.17 -25.55 -15.96
CA SER A 83 16.94 -26.27 -17.22
C SER A 83 16.36 -25.34 -18.30
N PRO A 84 16.48 -25.67 -19.60
CA PRO A 84 15.87 -24.88 -20.68
C PRO A 84 14.36 -24.65 -20.49
N GLU A 85 13.62 -25.65 -20.00
CA GLU A 85 12.18 -25.54 -19.72
C GLU A 85 11.90 -24.59 -18.55
N GLN A 86 12.73 -24.64 -17.51
CA GLN A 86 12.63 -23.73 -16.36
C GLN A 86 12.94 -22.29 -16.76
N LYS A 87 13.98 -22.07 -17.58
CA LYS A 87 14.31 -20.75 -18.15
C LYS A 87 13.14 -20.19 -18.96
N ALA A 88 12.55 -21.00 -19.84
CA ALA A 88 11.41 -20.60 -20.64
C ALA A 88 10.18 -20.24 -19.79
N LEU A 89 9.92 -21.01 -18.73
CA LEU A 89 8.84 -20.75 -17.79
C LEU A 89 9.05 -19.42 -17.04
N VAL A 90 10.25 -19.20 -16.49
CA VAL A 90 10.60 -17.96 -15.78
C VAL A 90 10.48 -16.75 -16.71
N LYS A 91 10.99 -16.86 -17.94
CA LYS A 91 10.89 -15.80 -18.94
C LYS A 91 9.43 -15.46 -19.24
N ARG A 92 8.58 -16.46 -19.53
CA ARG A 92 7.17 -16.24 -19.82
C ARG A 92 6.45 -15.62 -18.62
N PHE A 93 6.75 -16.09 -17.41
CA PHE A 93 6.22 -15.51 -16.18
C PHE A 93 6.59 -14.03 -16.07
N ALA A 94 7.86 -13.69 -16.28
CA ALA A 94 8.33 -12.31 -16.21
C ALA A 94 7.73 -11.41 -17.30
N GLU A 95 7.60 -11.91 -18.54
CA GLU A 95 6.99 -11.17 -19.65
C GLU A 95 5.52 -10.84 -19.38
N MET A 96 4.74 -11.80 -18.84
CA MET A 96 3.35 -11.53 -18.47
C MET A 96 3.24 -10.45 -17.39
N HIS A 97 4.12 -10.49 -16.38
CA HIS A 97 4.06 -9.53 -15.29
C HIS A 97 4.61 -8.16 -15.69
N LEU A 98 5.56 -8.06 -16.63
CA LEU A 98 6.00 -6.75 -17.14
C LEU A 98 4.85 -5.89 -17.69
N GLU A 99 3.90 -6.51 -18.39
CA GLU A 99 2.74 -5.79 -18.92
C GLU A 99 1.79 -5.35 -17.80
N ILE A 100 1.63 -6.18 -16.76
CA ILE A 100 0.88 -5.80 -15.56
C ILE A 100 1.56 -4.60 -14.87
N GLU A 101 2.88 -4.65 -14.66
CA GLU A 101 3.60 -3.55 -14.01
C GLU A 101 3.46 -2.24 -14.81
N LYS A 102 3.52 -2.29 -16.14
CA LYS A 102 3.30 -1.09 -16.98
C LYS A 102 1.92 -0.49 -16.78
N ASP A 103 0.88 -1.32 -16.80
CA ASP A 103 -0.50 -0.89 -16.59
C ASP A 103 -0.69 -0.28 -15.19
N MET A 104 -0.08 -0.88 -14.17
CA MET A 104 -0.14 -0.39 -12.79
C MET A 104 0.64 0.92 -12.61
N ILE A 105 1.81 1.08 -13.23
CA ILE A 105 2.56 2.36 -13.26
C ILE A 105 1.69 3.47 -13.83
N GLU A 106 1.06 3.24 -14.98
CA GLU A 106 0.19 4.23 -15.63
C GLU A 106 -1.04 4.55 -14.75
N THR A 107 -1.67 3.51 -14.21
CA THR A 107 -2.87 3.63 -13.39
C THR A 107 -2.59 4.40 -12.09
N TYR A 108 -1.55 4.03 -11.35
CA TYR A 108 -1.16 4.74 -10.14
C TYR A 108 -0.65 6.16 -10.42
N GLY A 109 -0.02 6.39 -11.59
CA GLY A 109 0.36 7.73 -12.04
C GLY A 109 -0.86 8.63 -12.21
N LYS A 110 -1.87 8.18 -12.96
CA LYS A 110 -3.15 8.89 -13.11
C LYS A 110 -3.87 9.07 -11.78
N MET A 111 -3.75 8.09 -10.88
CA MET A 111 -4.30 8.20 -9.52
C MET A 111 -3.63 9.33 -8.75
N ALA A 112 -2.29 9.39 -8.72
CA ALA A 112 -1.53 10.44 -8.04
C ALA A 112 -1.87 11.85 -8.55
N GLU A 113 -2.09 12.01 -9.85
CA GLU A 113 -2.49 13.29 -10.46
C GLU A 113 -3.88 13.76 -10.02
N LYS A 114 -4.82 12.82 -9.84
CA LYS A 114 -6.23 13.12 -9.54
C LYS A 114 -6.56 13.15 -8.06
N MET A 115 -5.72 12.58 -7.20
CA MET A 115 -5.95 12.54 -5.75
C MET A 115 -5.81 13.93 -5.14
N THR A 116 -6.84 14.37 -4.42
CA THR A 116 -6.86 15.67 -3.73
C THR A 116 -6.32 15.59 -2.30
N HIS A 117 -6.36 14.42 -1.69
CA HIS A 117 -5.86 14.21 -0.33
C HIS A 117 -4.35 13.94 -0.33
N PRO A 118 -3.51 14.71 0.40
CA PRO A 118 -2.05 14.56 0.38
C PRO A 118 -1.56 13.14 0.71
N LEU A 119 -2.16 12.49 1.72
CA LEU A 119 -1.80 11.11 2.08
C LEU A 119 -2.04 10.11 0.94
N PHE A 120 -3.18 10.20 0.24
CA PHE A 120 -3.48 9.29 -0.87
C PHE A 120 -2.61 9.56 -2.09
N LYS A 121 -2.31 10.83 -2.37
CA LYS A 121 -1.35 11.19 -3.40
C LYS A 121 0.04 10.61 -3.10
N GLY A 122 0.54 10.80 -1.87
CA GLY A 122 1.82 10.24 -1.46
C GLY A 122 1.87 8.71 -1.53
N LEU A 123 0.78 8.02 -1.16
CA LEU A 123 0.67 6.57 -1.31
C LEU A 123 0.71 6.16 -2.79
N ALA A 124 -0.05 6.83 -3.66
CA ALA A 124 -0.06 6.55 -5.10
C ALA A 124 1.33 6.73 -5.72
N GLU A 125 2.04 7.81 -5.38
CA GLU A 125 3.41 8.07 -5.84
C GLU A 125 4.41 7.00 -5.36
N ALA A 126 4.24 6.53 -4.11
CA ALA A 126 5.05 5.43 -3.58
C ALA A 126 4.79 4.12 -4.34
N LEU A 127 3.53 3.82 -4.67
CA LEU A 127 3.16 2.66 -5.46
C LEU A 127 3.76 2.72 -6.88
N VAL A 128 3.70 3.87 -7.56
CA VAL A 128 4.33 4.05 -8.89
C VAL A 128 5.81 3.69 -8.86
N LYS A 129 6.55 4.20 -7.86
CA LYS A 129 7.99 3.91 -7.72
C LYS A 129 8.25 2.43 -7.46
N ASN A 130 7.37 1.77 -6.72
CA ASN A 130 7.48 0.35 -6.44
C ASN A 130 7.28 -0.50 -7.70
N GLU A 131 6.24 -0.23 -8.49
CA GLU A 131 6.00 -0.97 -9.75
C GLU A 131 7.08 -0.69 -10.80
N GLN A 132 7.68 0.51 -10.81
CA GLN A 132 8.87 0.80 -11.63
C GLN A 132 10.06 -0.09 -11.27
N GLU A 133 10.27 -0.35 -9.97
CA GLU A 133 11.34 -1.24 -9.52
C GLU A 133 11.01 -2.70 -9.86
N HIS A 134 9.77 -3.15 -9.65
CA HIS A 134 9.33 -4.48 -10.09
C HIS A 134 9.56 -4.67 -11.59
N HIS A 135 9.17 -3.69 -12.40
CA HIS A 135 9.38 -3.70 -13.84
C HIS A 135 10.86 -3.85 -14.20
N ARG A 136 11.75 -3.11 -13.53
CA ARG A 136 13.20 -3.21 -13.72
C ARG A 136 13.71 -4.62 -13.41
N LEU A 137 13.33 -5.18 -12.25
CA LEU A 137 13.77 -6.51 -11.82
C LEU A 137 13.29 -7.61 -12.77
N LEU A 138 12.05 -7.54 -13.25
CA LEU A 138 11.51 -8.48 -14.23
C LEU A 138 12.21 -8.38 -15.58
N ALA A 139 12.55 -7.16 -16.03
CA ALA A 139 13.29 -6.96 -17.27
C ALA A 139 14.71 -7.53 -17.20
N GLU A 140 15.39 -7.36 -16.06
CA GLU A 140 16.71 -7.98 -15.80
C GLU A 140 16.61 -9.51 -15.83
N LEU A 141 15.55 -10.07 -15.26
CA LEU A 141 15.31 -11.52 -15.26
C LEU A 141 15.13 -12.08 -16.69
N ILE A 142 14.40 -11.37 -17.55
CA ILE A 142 14.23 -11.75 -18.96
C ILE A 142 15.56 -11.66 -19.72
N ALA A 143 16.35 -10.62 -19.46
CA ALA A 143 17.66 -10.46 -20.07
C ALA A 143 18.62 -11.59 -19.67
N LYS A 144 18.61 -12.02 -18.41
CA LYS A 144 19.43 -13.13 -17.90
C LYS A 144 19.14 -14.46 -18.60
N TYR A 145 17.88 -14.70 -19.01
CA TYR A 145 17.45 -15.96 -19.64
C TYR A 145 17.06 -15.81 -21.12
N LYS A 146 17.65 -14.83 -21.82
CA LYS A 146 17.46 -14.64 -23.26
C LYS A 146 18.22 -15.65 -24.13
N GLU A 147 19.00 -16.55 -23.51
CA GLU A 147 19.79 -17.63 -24.13
C GLU A 147 19.37 -19.03 -23.65
#